data_AF-H1W1T7-F1
#
_entry.id   AF-H1W1T7-F1
#
_cell.length_a   1.000
_cell.length_b   1.000
_cell.length_c   1.000
_cell.angle_alpha   90.00
_cell.angle_beta   90.00
_cell.angle_gamma   90.00
#
_symmetry.space_group_name_H-M   'P 1'
#
loop_
_entity.id
_entity.type
_entity.pdbx_description
1 polymer ?
#
loop_
_entity_poly.entity_id
_entity_poly.type
_entity_poly.pdbx_seq_one_letter_code
_entity_poly.pdbx_strand_id
1 'polypeptide(L)'
;MQITTIISLAVMTGVAVAKLHSSAVCVTARKYGSTGNGTPWGITYGSYKDYEILPDATKCACNYYKNRNTGNNQWDKCPDCTFDGLQCNSNGWHIGGDEMNYYCEKKCGAQGSEAN
;
A
#
# COMPACT_ATOMS: atom_id res chain seq x y z
N MET A 1 -28.97 41.72 25.68
CA MET A 1 -28.13 40.57 26.04
C MET A 1 -28.11 39.62 24.85
N GLN A 2 -27.05 39.64 24.04
CA GLN A 2 -26.86 38.67 22.96
C GLN A 2 -25.85 37.63 23.44
N ILE A 3 -26.29 36.39 23.49
CA ILE A 3 -25.48 35.25 23.91
C ILE A 3 -24.84 34.70 22.63
N THR A 4 -23.55 34.99 22.43
CA THR A 4 -22.77 34.46 21.31
C THR A 4 -22.46 32.99 21.58
N THR A 5 -23.19 32.09 20.95
CA THR A 5 -22.96 30.65 21.02
C THR A 5 -21.72 30.30 20.18
N ILE A 6 -20.56 30.13 20.82
CA ILE A 6 -19.36 29.61 20.17
C ILE A 6 -19.51 28.10 20.05
N ILE A 7 -19.98 27.61 18.90
CA ILE A 7 -19.98 26.19 18.57
C ILE A 7 -18.53 25.80 18.27
N SER A 8 -17.85 25.23 19.27
CA SER A 8 -16.53 24.64 19.09
C SER A 8 -16.70 23.29 18.39
N LEU A 9 -16.43 23.24 17.09
CA LEU A 9 -16.36 22.00 16.32
C LEU A 9 -15.07 21.26 16.70
N ALA A 10 -15.15 20.33 17.65
CA ALA A 10 -14.06 19.43 17.95
C ALA A 10 -13.86 18.48 16.75
N VAL A 11 -12.88 18.78 15.91
CA VAL A 11 -12.46 17.89 14.82
C VAL A 11 -11.75 16.71 15.47
N MET A 12 -12.44 15.56 15.53
CA MET A 12 -11.81 14.28 15.83
C MET A 12 -10.78 13.99 14.72
N THR A 13 -9.51 14.27 14.97
CA THR A 13 -8.42 13.84 14.10
C THR A 13 -8.27 12.33 14.29
N GLY A 14 -8.94 11.55 13.45
CA GLY A 14 -8.63 10.13 13.30
C GLY A 14 -7.19 10.02 12.83
N VAL A 15 -6.30 9.54 13.72
CA VAL A 15 -4.95 9.13 13.34
C VAL A 15 -5.07 7.84 12.54
N ALA A 16 -5.20 7.97 11.22
CA ALA A 16 -4.99 6.84 10.33
C ALA A 16 -3.52 6.41 10.50
N VAL A 17 -3.29 5.21 11.04
CA VAL A 17 -1.94 4.63 11.09
C VAL A 17 -1.78 3.85 9.79
N ALA A 18 -1.09 4.41 8.82
CA ALA A 18 -0.75 3.66 7.62
C ALA A 18 0.30 2.58 7.97
N LYS A 19 0.13 1.37 7.43
CA LYS A 19 1.24 0.41 7.37
C LYS A 19 2.23 0.95 6.36
N LEU A 20 3.34 1.48 6.90
CA LEU A 20 4.44 2.03 6.13
C LEU A 20 5.35 0.92 5.63
N HIS A 21 5.86 1.10 4.42
CA HIS A 21 6.69 0.15 3.71
C HIS A 21 7.86 0.88 3.04
N SER A 22 8.95 0.15 2.88
CA SER A 22 10.16 0.62 2.19
C SER A 22 10.15 0.29 0.71
N SER A 23 9.42 -0.76 0.30
CA SER A 23 9.22 -1.07 -1.10
C SER A 23 7.80 -1.55 -1.40
N ALA A 24 7.38 -1.41 -2.65
CA ALA A 24 6.14 -2.01 -3.13
C ALA A 24 6.14 -2.31 -4.63
N VAL A 25 5.33 -3.30 -5.02
CA VAL A 25 5.11 -3.76 -6.38
C VAL A 25 3.62 -3.88 -6.68
N CYS A 26 3.22 -3.58 -7.91
CA CYS A 26 1.90 -3.93 -8.42
C CYS A 26 1.91 -5.36 -8.94
N VAL A 27 0.86 -6.12 -8.62
CA VAL A 27 0.80 -7.55 -8.91
C VAL A 27 -0.51 -7.98 -9.58
N THR A 28 -0.45 -9.11 -10.25
CA THR A 28 -1.60 -9.78 -10.88
C THR A 28 -1.54 -11.30 -10.63
N ALA A 29 -2.55 -12.02 -11.12
CA ALA A 29 -2.68 -13.46 -11.06
C ALA A 29 -2.50 -14.05 -9.64
N ARG A 30 -2.99 -13.33 -8.62
CA ARG A 30 -2.84 -13.71 -7.20
C ARG A 30 -3.48 -15.07 -6.92
N LYS A 31 -2.68 -16.00 -6.43
CA LYS A 31 -3.11 -17.32 -5.95
C LYS A 31 -2.75 -17.46 -4.48
N TYR A 32 -3.72 -17.97 -3.73
CA TYR A 32 -3.56 -18.32 -2.33
C TYR A 32 -3.75 -19.82 -2.20
N GLY A 33 -2.87 -20.48 -1.48
CA GLY A 33 -3.02 -21.89 -1.20
C GLY A 33 -2.33 -22.29 0.07
N SER A 34 -2.49 -23.57 0.41
CA SER A 34 -1.83 -24.21 1.53
C SER A 34 -1.18 -25.47 1.00
N THR A 35 0.04 -25.76 1.45
CA THR A 35 0.79 -26.98 1.11
C THR A 35 0.20 -28.26 1.72
N GLY A 36 -1.08 -28.24 2.12
CA GLY A 36 -1.78 -29.36 2.75
C GLY A 36 -1.73 -30.62 1.89
N ASN A 37 -0.92 -31.58 2.34
CA ASN A 37 -0.83 -32.90 1.75
C ASN A 37 -2.02 -33.73 2.25
N GLY A 38 -2.82 -34.30 1.35
CA GLY A 38 -4.04 -35.08 1.66
C GLY A 38 -3.80 -36.38 2.44
N THR A 39 -3.15 -36.30 3.60
CA THR A 39 -2.79 -37.42 4.48
C THR A 39 -3.18 -37.13 5.94
N PRO A 40 -3.58 -38.16 6.73
CA PRO A 40 -4.06 -37.96 8.11
C PRO A 40 -3.03 -37.49 9.16
N TRP A 41 -1.74 -37.41 8.85
CA TRP A 41 -0.66 -37.14 9.83
C TRP A 41 0.14 -35.86 9.51
N GLY A 42 -0.50 -34.85 8.91
CA GLY A 42 0.14 -33.64 8.38
C GLY A 42 0.98 -32.86 9.41
N ILE A 43 2.30 -32.98 9.30
CA ILE A 43 3.27 -32.16 10.05
C ILE A 43 3.88 -31.14 9.07
N THR A 44 3.65 -29.86 9.39
CA THR A 44 4.04 -28.60 8.73
C THR A 44 3.07 -28.03 7.67
N TYR A 45 2.55 -26.84 7.97
CA TYR A 45 1.68 -26.02 7.15
C TYR A 45 2.45 -24.80 6.65
N GLY A 46 2.48 -24.56 5.34
CA GLY A 46 2.88 -23.29 4.77
C GLY A 46 1.76 -22.72 3.90
N SER A 47 1.18 -21.58 4.31
CA SER A 47 0.40 -20.76 3.40
C SER A 47 1.34 -20.19 2.34
N TYR A 48 1.02 -20.37 1.07
CA TYR A 48 1.77 -19.73 0.00
C TYR A 48 0.91 -18.67 -0.69
N LYS A 49 1.57 -17.58 -1.09
CA LYS A 49 1.01 -16.56 -1.95
C LYS A 49 1.89 -16.53 -3.20
N ASP A 50 1.27 -16.76 -4.34
CA ASP A 50 1.90 -16.70 -5.66
C ASP A 50 1.26 -15.55 -6.44
N TYR A 51 2.06 -14.78 -7.17
CA TYR A 51 1.62 -13.63 -7.93
C TYR A 51 2.67 -13.25 -8.98
N GLU A 52 2.20 -12.61 -10.03
CA GLU A 52 3.06 -12.02 -11.06
C GLU A 52 3.27 -10.54 -10.75
N ILE A 53 4.51 -10.07 -10.77
CA ILE A 53 4.84 -8.65 -10.66
C ILE A 53 4.68 -7.99 -12.02
N LEU A 54 4.03 -6.83 -12.04
CA LEU A 54 3.86 -6.01 -13.24
C LEU A 54 4.76 -4.76 -13.16
N PRO A 55 5.95 -4.75 -13.78
CA PRO A 55 6.88 -3.63 -13.67
C PRO A 55 6.33 -2.32 -14.25
N ASP A 56 5.60 -2.38 -15.36
CA ASP A 56 4.99 -1.18 -15.98
C ASP A 56 3.90 -0.56 -15.09
N ALA A 57 3.04 -1.40 -14.50
CA ALA A 57 2.04 -0.95 -13.54
C ALA A 57 2.71 -0.40 -12.27
N THR A 58 3.79 -1.04 -11.82
CA THR A 58 4.58 -0.60 -10.67
C THR A 58 5.24 0.76 -10.92
N LYS A 59 5.82 0.97 -12.09
CA LYS A 59 6.38 2.26 -12.52
C LYS A 59 5.29 3.35 -12.55
N CYS A 60 4.13 3.03 -13.12
CA CYS A 60 2.97 3.91 -13.13
C CYS A 60 2.57 4.31 -11.69
N ALA A 61 2.40 3.35 -10.80
CA ALA A 61 2.00 3.60 -9.42
C ALA A 61 3.08 4.39 -8.64
N CYS A 62 4.35 4.05 -8.84
CA CYS A 62 5.48 4.75 -8.24
C CYS A 62 5.54 6.22 -8.67
N ASN A 63 5.26 6.52 -9.95
CA ASN A 63 5.19 7.90 -10.43
C ASN A 63 4.02 8.68 -9.80
N TYR A 64 2.86 8.05 -9.60
CA TYR A 64 1.77 8.69 -8.86
C TYR A 64 2.16 8.94 -7.39
N TYR A 65 2.76 7.95 -6.74
CA TYR A 65 3.14 8.03 -5.34
C TYR A 65 4.24 9.08 -5.08
N LYS A 66 5.22 9.18 -5.98
CA LYS A 66 6.26 10.21 -5.94
C LYS A 66 5.70 11.63 -6.04
N ASN A 67 4.64 11.82 -6.83
CA ASN A 67 3.95 13.10 -7.00
C ASN A 67 2.84 13.34 -5.97
N ARG A 68 2.70 12.46 -4.97
CA ARG A 68 1.66 12.56 -3.95
C ARG A 68 1.95 13.71 -2.99
N ASN A 69 0.89 14.46 -2.66
CA ASN A 69 0.91 15.50 -1.66
C ASN A 69 -0.52 15.71 -1.10
N THR A 70 -0.96 14.81 -0.22
CA THR A 70 -2.34 14.78 0.30
C THR A 70 -2.49 15.32 1.72
N GLY A 71 -1.38 15.70 2.35
CA GLY A 71 -1.35 16.08 3.77
C GLY A 71 0.07 16.22 4.30
N ASN A 72 0.23 16.03 5.61
CA ASN A 72 1.49 16.23 6.33
C ASN A 72 2.02 14.97 7.02
N ASN A 73 1.35 13.83 6.87
CA ASN A 73 1.84 12.56 7.40
C ASN A 73 2.97 11.99 6.53
N GLN A 74 3.68 10.99 7.05
CA GLN A 74 4.81 10.38 6.37
C GLN A 74 4.41 9.79 5.00
N TRP A 75 3.26 9.12 4.89
CA TRP A 75 2.75 8.54 3.65
C TRP A 75 1.98 9.52 2.74
N ASP A 76 1.81 10.77 3.16
CA ASP A 76 1.16 11.79 2.32
C ASP A 76 2.08 12.32 1.21
N LYS A 77 3.38 12.08 1.33
CA LYS A 77 4.43 12.53 0.42
C LYS A 77 5.48 11.43 0.31
N CYS A 78 6.06 11.24 -0.87
CA CYS A 78 7.20 10.34 -1.03
C CYS A 78 8.31 11.03 -1.83
N PRO A 79 9.07 11.95 -1.20
CA PRO A 79 10.11 12.72 -1.87
C PRO A 79 11.28 11.84 -2.33
N ASP A 80 11.46 10.67 -1.71
CA ASP A 80 12.52 9.71 -1.96
C ASP A 80 12.05 8.49 -2.77
N CYS A 81 10.79 8.46 -3.22
CA CYS A 81 10.27 7.36 -4.04
C CYS A 81 11.04 7.26 -5.37
N THR A 82 11.57 6.08 -5.64
CA THR A 82 12.29 5.76 -6.88
C THR A 82 11.91 4.39 -7.41
N PHE A 83 11.72 4.30 -8.72
CA PHE A 83 11.50 3.03 -9.39
C PHE A 83 12.84 2.44 -9.83
N ASP A 84 13.15 1.21 -9.42
CA ASP A 84 14.45 0.55 -9.70
C ASP A 84 14.45 -0.36 -10.94
N GLY A 85 13.32 -0.45 -11.66
CA GLY A 85 13.12 -1.37 -12.77
C GLY A 85 12.15 -2.50 -12.45
N LEU A 86 11.88 -2.76 -11.17
CA LEU A 86 10.92 -3.78 -10.72
C LEU A 86 9.96 -3.25 -9.67
N GLN A 87 10.47 -2.56 -8.65
CA GLN A 87 9.72 -2.10 -7.48
C GLN A 87 9.86 -0.59 -7.28
N CYS A 88 8.92 -0.01 -6.54
CA CYS A 88 9.02 1.34 -6.03
C CYS A 88 9.65 1.31 -4.65
N ASN A 89 10.77 2.01 -4.45
CA ASN A 89 11.52 2.06 -3.19
C ASN A 89 11.42 3.43 -2.53
N SER A 90 11.37 3.44 -1.21
CA SER A 90 11.45 4.62 -0.33
C SER A 90 12.28 4.25 0.91
N ASN A 91 13.47 4.84 1.02
CA ASN A 91 14.35 4.65 2.18
C ASN A 91 13.74 5.22 3.47
N GLY A 92 12.91 6.26 3.33
CA GLY A 92 12.19 6.92 4.41
C GLY A 92 10.87 6.24 4.76
N TRP A 93 10.58 5.03 4.28
CA TRP A 93 9.36 4.29 4.61
C TRP A 93 8.08 5.10 4.35
N HIS A 94 8.03 5.81 3.21
CA HIS A 94 6.90 6.67 2.87
C HIS A 94 5.76 5.93 2.17
N ILE A 95 5.90 4.63 1.85
CA ILE A 95 4.91 3.89 1.07
C ILE A 95 3.84 3.32 1.99
N GLY A 96 2.63 3.88 1.92
CA GLY A 96 1.42 3.30 2.51
C GLY A 96 0.86 2.16 1.66
N GLY A 97 0.61 1.00 2.30
CA GLY A 97 0.12 -0.21 1.61
C GLY A 97 -1.24 -0.04 0.93
N ASP A 98 -2.20 0.59 1.61
CA ASP A 98 -3.55 0.81 1.07
C ASP A 98 -3.52 1.82 -0.09
N GLU A 99 -2.73 2.89 0.04
CA GLU A 99 -2.55 3.87 -1.02
C GLU A 99 -1.87 3.25 -2.25
N MET A 100 -0.84 2.43 -2.06
CA MET A 100 -0.20 1.75 -3.18
C MET A 100 -1.17 0.79 -3.87
N ASN A 101 -1.98 0.06 -3.11
CA ASN A 101 -3.00 -0.83 -3.68
C ASN A 101 -4.02 -0.05 -4.52
N TYR A 102 -4.45 1.13 -4.02
CA TYR A 102 -5.32 2.03 -4.79
C TYR A 102 -4.70 2.44 -6.13
N TYR A 103 -3.44 2.85 -6.17
CA TYR A 103 -2.80 3.24 -7.43
C TYR A 103 -2.64 2.05 -8.38
N CYS A 104 -2.19 0.91 -7.87
CA CYS A 104 -2.05 -0.32 -8.65
C CYS A 104 -3.39 -0.73 -9.29
N GLU A 105 -4.48 -0.79 -8.51
CA GLU A 105 -5.79 -1.23 -9.01
C GLU A 105 -6.51 -0.17 -9.85
N LYS A 106 -6.62 1.05 -9.32
CA LYS A 106 -7.55 2.06 -9.88
C LYS A 106 -6.90 2.95 -10.92
N LYS A 107 -5.57 3.03 -10.95
CA LYS A 107 -4.84 3.93 -11.86
C LYS A 107 -3.94 3.20 -12.85
N CYS A 108 -3.41 2.03 -12.47
CA CYS A 108 -2.39 1.34 -13.25
C CYS A 108 -2.80 -0.07 -13.73
N GLY A 109 -4.04 -0.49 -13.50
CA GLY A 109 -4.64 -1.69 -14.10
C GLY A 109 -4.15 -3.03 -13.56
N ALA A 110 -3.45 -3.05 -12.42
CA ALA A 110 -3.07 -4.28 -11.73
C ALA A 110 -4.22 -4.82 -10.88
N GLN A 111 -4.11 -6.05 -10.37
CA GLN A 111 -5.11 -6.64 -9.46
C GLN A 111 -4.83 -6.34 -7.99
N GLY A 112 -3.73 -5.65 -7.68
CA GLY A 112 -3.40 -5.16 -6.34
C GLY A 112 -1.92 -4.84 -6.18
N SER A 113 -1.48 -4.67 -4.93
CA SER A 113 -0.07 -4.42 -4.59
C SER A 113 0.46 -5.29 -3.44
N GLU A 114 1.74 -5.65 -3.49
CA GLU A 114 2.48 -6.19 -2.35
C GLU A 114 3.50 -5.15 -1.89
N ALA A 115 3.53 -4.87 -0.59
CA ALA A 115 4.41 -3.87 0.01
C ALA A 115 5.18 -4.49 1.19
N ASN A 116 6.45 -4.08 1.37
CA ASN A 116 7.38 -4.59 2.38
C ASN A 116 8.05 -3.44 3.15
#